data_AF-A0AAV9EN08-F1
#
_entry.id   AF-A0AAV9EN08-F1
#
_cell.length_a   1.000
_cell.length_b   1.000
_cell.length_c   1.000
_cell.angle_alpha   90.00
_cell.angle_beta   90.00
_cell.angle_gamma   90.00
#
_symmetry.space_group_name_H-M   'P 1'
#
loop_
_entity.id
_entity.type
_entity.pdbx_description
1 polymer ?
#
loop_
_entity_poly.entity_id
_entity_poly.type
_entity_poly.pdbx_seq_one_letter_code
_entity_poly.pdbx_strand_id
1 'polypeptide(L)'
;MKTGEVKEGHLAQDDIAMDFPAINNRFMGLKNKYAYAQVLDSEQSSNIGMSMYKQLAKIYFDEHDEENKKIVKVECRVLEDNHFCSGVQFVERPGATDEDDGWVVCYIHDEKSNVSKVYIVDAKKFTEPPVAKIILPQRVPDGFHGTYTLTDKSLLIATTDYLYVFDTAEHRNDLVYQRPLLYSLLSANMDAIEEENQKSSLKEFESPRFTLMHKIVGNGFKSNSEIFRRTCN
;
A
#
# COMPACT_ATOMS: atom_id res chain seq x y z
N MET A 1 5.91 -17.68 -25.82
CA MET A 1 5.70 -19.12 -25.54
C MET A 1 6.06 -19.93 -26.79
N LYS A 2 6.28 -21.25 -26.70
CA LYS A 2 6.57 -22.12 -27.86
C LYS A 2 5.52 -23.22 -28.13
N THR A 3 4.88 -23.77 -27.08
CA THR A 3 3.93 -24.89 -27.20
C THR A 3 2.46 -24.47 -27.08
N GLY A 4 2.17 -23.39 -26.36
CA GLY A 4 0.80 -22.96 -26.05
C GLY A 4 0.17 -23.72 -24.86
N GLU A 5 0.88 -24.71 -24.31
CA GLU A 5 0.48 -25.43 -23.10
C GLU A 5 0.54 -24.50 -21.89
N VAL A 6 -0.46 -24.62 -21.01
CA VAL A 6 -0.57 -23.90 -19.74
C VAL A 6 -0.63 -24.93 -18.60
N LYS A 7 -0.08 -24.57 -17.45
CA LYS A 7 -0.30 -25.27 -16.17
C LYS A 7 -0.75 -24.25 -15.16
N GLU A 8 -1.80 -24.58 -14.43
CA GLU A 8 -2.43 -23.75 -13.40
C GLU A 8 -2.49 -24.52 -12.08
N GLY A 9 -2.69 -23.80 -10.98
CA GLY A 9 -2.72 -24.35 -9.63
C GLY A 9 -2.68 -23.24 -8.59
N HIS A 10 -2.99 -23.61 -7.35
CA HIS A 10 -3.01 -22.69 -6.22
C HIS A 10 -1.57 -22.34 -5.81
N LEU A 11 -1.30 -21.06 -5.56
CA LEU A 11 0.02 -20.59 -5.13
C LEU A 11 0.19 -20.68 -3.62
N ALA A 12 -0.88 -20.47 -2.84
CA ALA A 12 -0.90 -20.50 -1.38
C ALA A 12 -1.89 -21.57 -0.87
N GLN A 13 -2.07 -21.63 0.46
CA GLN A 13 -3.12 -22.46 1.08
C GLN A 13 -4.52 -21.91 0.75
N ASP A 14 -5.53 -22.79 0.67
CA ASP A 14 -6.88 -22.46 0.15
C ASP A 14 -7.69 -21.51 1.05
N ASP A 15 -7.25 -21.29 2.29
CA ASP A 15 -7.82 -20.34 3.26
C ASP A 15 -7.21 -18.93 3.17
N ILE A 16 -6.07 -18.76 2.50
CA ILE A 16 -5.37 -17.47 2.35
C ILE A 16 -5.87 -16.73 1.10
N ALA A 17 -7.08 -16.16 1.17
CA ALA A 17 -7.63 -15.31 0.13
C ALA A 17 -6.88 -13.96 0.04
N MET A 18 -6.15 -13.74 -1.07
CA MET A 18 -5.32 -12.56 -1.31
C MET A 18 -5.80 -11.71 -2.50
N ASP A 19 -5.58 -10.39 -2.41
CA ASP A 19 -5.96 -9.41 -3.42
C ASP A 19 -4.99 -8.20 -3.44
N PHE A 20 -5.16 -7.28 -4.39
CA PHE A 20 -4.30 -6.12 -4.66
C PHE A 20 -2.80 -6.48 -4.71
N PRO A 21 -2.39 -7.37 -5.64
CA PRO A 21 -0.99 -7.81 -5.73
C PRO A 21 -0.06 -6.66 -6.13
N ALA A 22 1.08 -6.59 -5.43
CA ALA A 22 2.19 -5.67 -5.70
C ALA A 22 3.50 -6.45 -5.85
N ILE A 23 4.40 -5.91 -6.66
CA ILE A 23 5.76 -6.43 -6.89
C ILE A 23 6.75 -5.27 -6.88
N ASN A 24 8.04 -5.58 -6.82
CA ASN A 24 9.05 -4.59 -7.15
C ASN A 24 8.93 -4.23 -8.65
N ASN A 25 8.58 -2.97 -8.95
CA ASN A 25 8.34 -2.51 -10.33
C ASN A 25 9.56 -2.67 -11.26
N ARG A 26 10.79 -2.74 -10.71
CA ARG A 26 12.02 -3.07 -11.46
C ARG A 26 11.99 -4.48 -12.07
N PHE A 27 11.14 -5.37 -11.56
CA PHE A 27 10.96 -6.75 -12.00
C PHE A 27 9.63 -6.94 -12.77
N MET A 28 8.94 -5.87 -13.16
CA MET A 28 7.72 -5.94 -13.97
C MET A 28 7.99 -6.63 -15.32
N GLY A 29 7.26 -7.72 -15.59
CA GLY A 29 7.46 -8.55 -16.79
C GLY A 29 8.67 -9.49 -16.76
N LEU A 30 9.43 -9.52 -15.65
CA LEU A 30 10.54 -10.44 -15.40
C LEU A 30 10.11 -11.56 -14.44
N LYS A 31 10.99 -12.54 -14.21
CA LYS A 31 10.78 -13.48 -13.10
C LYS A 31 10.97 -12.73 -11.78
N ASN A 32 9.93 -12.75 -10.95
CA ASN A 32 9.96 -12.25 -9.58
C ASN A 32 10.25 -13.42 -8.63
N LYS A 33 10.98 -13.16 -7.55
CA LYS A 33 11.09 -14.00 -6.35
C LYS A 33 10.05 -13.65 -5.30
N TYR A 34 9.58 -12.40 -5.26
CA TYR A 34 8.68 -11.90 -4.23
C TYR A 34 7.45 -11.22 -4.81
N ALA A 35 6.33 -11.33 -4.11
CA ALA A 35 5.18 -10.47 -4.29
C ALA A 35 4.56 -10.12 -2.93
N TYR A 36 3.73 -9.09 -2.91
CA TYR A 36 3.04 -8.60 -1.73
C TYR A 36 1.55 -8.48 -2.03
N ALA A 37 0.71 -8.69 -1.02
CA ALA A 37 -0.75 -8.61 -1.18
C ALA A 37 -1.41 -8.21 0.15
N GLN A 38 -2.71 -7.98 0.11
CA GLN A 38 -3.58 -7.86 1.28
C GLN A 38 -4.47 -9.10 1.39
N VAL A 39 -4.61 -9.65 2.60
CA VAL A 39 -5.37 -10.88 2.90
C VAL A 39 -6.75 -10.50 3.41
N LEU A 40 -7.78 -11.11 2.81
CA LEU A 40 -9.18 -10.89 3.14
C LEU A 40 -9.51 -11.40 4.55
N ASP A 41 -10.23 -10.60 5.32
CA ASP A 41 -10.93 -11.03 6.54
C ASP A 41 -12.32 -11.53 6.14
N SER A 42 -12.48 -12.84 6.01
CA SER A 42 -13.71 -13.44 5.47
C SER A 42 -14.93 -13.27 6.39
N GLU A 43 -14.73 -13.18 7.70
CA GLU A 43 -15.80 -12.93 8.69
C GLU A 43 -16.26 -11.47 8.61
N GLN A 44 -15.35 -10.51 8.77
CA GLN A 44 -15.69 -9.08 8.70
C GLN A 44 -16.26 -8.70 7.32
N SER A 45 -15.70 -9.27 6.24
CA SER A 45 -16.20 -9.01 4.89
C SER A 45 -17.64 -9.51 4.69
N SER A 46 -17.97 -10.68 5.27
CA SER A 46 -19.33 -11.24 5.23
C SER A 46 -20.30 -10.42 6.09
N ASN A 47 -19.84 -9.90 7.23
CA ASN A 47 -20.64 -9.09 8.15
C ASN A 47 -20.96 -7.68 7.60
N ILE A 48 -20.01 -7.04 6.90
CA ILE A 48 -20.17 -5.69 6.32
C ILE A 48 -20.74 -5.75 4.89
N GLY A 49 -20.52 -6.83 4.14
CA GLY A 49 -20.89 -6.94 2.73
C GLY A 49 -19.93 -6.21 1.78
N MET A 50 -18.69 -5.97 2.22
CA MET A 50 -17.60 -5.33 1.48
C MET A 50 -16.30 -6.08 1.75
N SER A 51 -15.35 -6.10 0.81
CA SER A 51 -14.04 -6.74 1.04
C SER A 51 -13.21 -5.96 2.06
N MET A 52 -13.03 -6.53 3.25
CA MET A 52 -12.21 -6.01 4.34
C MET A 52 -10.93 -6.85 4.45
N TYR A 53 -9.78 -6.23 4.66
CA TYR A 53 -8.49 -6.92 4.62
C TYR A 53 -7.69 -6.67 5.90
N LYS A 54 -7.56 -7.68 6.76
CA LYS A 54 -6.95 -7.57 8.11
C LYS A 54 -5.49 -8.04 8.17
N GLN A 55 -4.88 -8.43 7.06
CA GLN A 55 -3.47 -8.84 7.03
C GLN A 55 -2.76 -8.36 5.75
N LEU A 56 -1.44 -8.20 5.83
CA LEU A 56 -0.55 -8.08 4.66
C LEU A 56 0.13 -9.43 4.43
N ALA A 57 0.37 -9.82 3.18
CA ALA A 57 1.12 -11.03 2.83
C ALA A 57 2.41 -10.70 2.06
N LYS A 58 3.47 -11.46 2.33
CA LYS A 58 4.68 -11.56 1.49
C LYS A 58 4.77 -12.98 0.94
N ILE A 59 4.77 -13.10 -0.37
CA ILE A 59 4.78 -14.34 -1.14
C ILE A 59 6.21 -14.59 -1.63
N TYR A 60 6.73 -15.81 -1.44
CA TYR A 60 8.10 -16.18 -1.76
C TYR A 60 8.13 -17.23 -2.90
N PHE A 61 8.15 -16.80 -4.17
CA PHE A 61 7.99 -17.68 -5.34
C PHE A 61 9.08 -18.75 -5.52
N ASP A 62 10.27 -18.57 -4.93
CA ASP A 62 11.38 -19.54 -4.95
C ASP A 62 11.50 -20.35 -3.64
N GLU A 63 10.59 -20.16 -2.67
CA GLU A 63 10.52 -20.92 -1.41
C GLU A 63 9.19 -21.68 -1.32
N HIS A 64 9.18 -22.83 -0.64
CA HIS A 64 7.99 -23.66 -0.48
C HIS A 64 7.59 -23.79 1.00
N ASP A 65 6.28 -23.70 1.25
CA ASP A 65 5.63 -23.95 2.54
C ASP A 65 6.22 -25.17 3.27
N GLU A 66 6.37 -25.09 4.60
CA GLU A 66 7.08 -26.12 5.37
C GLU A 66 6.41 -27.49 5.32
N GLU A 67 5.08 -27.53 5.33
CA GLU A 67 4.27 -28.76 5.34
C GLU A 67 3.90 -29.21 3.93
N ASN A 68 3.51 -28.27 3.06
CA ASN A 68 2.99 -28.55 1.71
C ASN A 68 3.92 -28.03 0.61
N LYS A 69 4.94 -28.83 0.25
CA LYS A 69 5.93 -28.53 -0.81
C LYS A 69 5.38 -28.40 -2.25
N LYS A 70 4.06 -28.29 -2.45
CA LYS A 70 3.42 -27.97 -3.74
C LYS A 70 3.07 -26.50 -3.91
N ILE A 71 2.85 -25.79 -2.80
CA ILE A 71 2.54 -24.35 -2.78
C ILE A 71 3.81 -23.56 -2.44
N VAL A 72 3.80 -22.25 -2.68
CA VAL A 72 4.91 -21.36 -2.30
C VAL A 72 4.75 -20.91 -0.84
N LYS A 73 5.85 -20.55 -0.20
CA LYS A 73 5.83 -20.00 1.16
C LYS A 73 5.16 -18.61 1.14
N VAL A 74 4.28 -18.36 2.11
CA VAL A 74 3.66 -17.06 2.36
C VAL A 74 3.85 -16.69 3.83
N GLU A 75 4.32 -15.48 4.10
CA GLU A 75 4.36 -14.90 5.44
C GLU A 75 3.26 -13.85 5.57
N CYS A 76 2.41 -13.97 6.60
CA CYS A 76 1.32 -13.05 6.85
C CYS A 76 1.58 -12.17 8.08
N ARG A 77 1.33 -10.87 7.91
CA ARG A 77 1.33 -9.85 8.95
C ARG A 77 -0.11 -9.49 9.30
N VAL A 78 -0.60 -10.00 10.42
CA VAL A 78 -1.91 -9.59 10.99
C VAL A 78 -1.83 -8.14 11.48
N LEU A 79 -2.89 -7.36 11.25
CA LEU A 79 -3.04 -5.98 11.70
C LEU A 79 -3.60 -5.89 13.13
N GLU A 80 -3.57 -4.70 13.71
CA GLU A 80 -4.22 -4.39 14.98
C GLU A 80 -5.75 -4.55 14.90
N ASP A 81 -6.44 -4.72 16.03
CA ASP A 81 -7.91 -4.86 15.99
C ASP A 81 -8.60 -3.60 15.46
N ASN A 82 -9.63 -3.82 14.64
CA ASN A 82 -10.37 -2.79 13.89
C ASN A 82 -9.51 -2.03 12.86
N HIS A 83 -8.26 -2.46 12.59
CA HIS A 83 -7.40 -1.89 11.56
C HIS A 83 -7.45 -2.73 10.29
N PHE A 84 -7.87 -2.12 9.17
CA PHE A 84 -7.98 -2.78 7.87
C PHE A 84 -7.14 -2.04 6.81
N CYS A 85 -6.53 -2.79 5.89
CA CYS A 85 -5.60 -2.25 4.90
C CYS A 85 -6.21 -2.07 3.51
N SER A 86 -5.65 -1.12 2.76
CA SER A 86 -5.90 -0.95 1.33
C SER A 86 -4.67 -0.42 0.60
N GLY A 87 -4.59 -0.68 -0.71
CA GLY A 87 -3.58 -0.11 -1.59
C GLY A 87 -2.16 -0.53 -1.23
N VAL A 88 -1.94 -1.82 -0.96
CA VAL A 88 -0.60 -2.41 -0.75
C VAL A 88 0.27 -2.20 -1.98
N GLN A 89 1.47 -1.64 -1.80
CA GLN A 89 2.46 -1.41 -2.85
C GLN A 89 3.89 -1.60 -2.30
N PHE A 90 4.85 -1.88 -3.18
CA PHE A 90 6.27 -1.97 -2.83
C PHE A 90 7.02 -0.69 -3.24
N VAL A 91 7.97 -0.28 -2.41
CA VAL A 91 8.77 0.95 -2.53
C VAL A 91 10.24 0.56 -2.38
N GLU A 92 11.01 0.61 -3.47
CA GLU A 92 12.41 0.17 -3.55
C GLU A 92 13.35 1.06 -2.73
N ARG A 93 14.31 0.50 -1.97
CA ARG A 93 15.31 1.30 -1.25
C ARG A 93 16.27 1.95 -2.25
N PRO A 94 16.65 3.24 -2.10
CA PRO A 94 17.62 3.87 -2.98
C PRO A 94 18.96 3.12 -3.01
N GLY A 95 19.33 2.60 -4.18
CA GLY A 95 20.53 1.76 -4.37
C GLY A 95 20.34 0.25 -4.08
N ALA A 96 19.11 -0.20 -3.85
CA ALA A 96 18.75 -1.60 -3.63
C ALA A 96 19.39 -2.58 -4.61
N THR A 97 20.09 -3.61 -4.13
CA THR A 97 20.57 -4.71 -4.98
C THR A 97 19.56 -5.83 -5.10
N ASP A 98 18.91 -6.18 -4.00
CA ASP A 98 17.98 -7.31 -3.94
C ASP A 98 16.57 -6.92 -4.40
N GLU A 99 15.70 -7.91 -4.56
CA GLU A 99 14.33 -7.69 -5.07
C GLU A 99 13.38 -7.18 -3.98
N ASP A 100 13.56 -7.62 -2.73
CA ASP A 100 12.81 -7.17 -1.54
C ASP A 100 13.54 -6.10 -0.72
N ASP A 101 14.59 -5.49 -1.26
CA ASP A 101 15.31 -4.41 -0.57
C ASP A 101 14.54 -3.08 -0.69
N GLY A 102 13.71 -2.81 0.31
CA GLY A 102 12.74 -1.72 0.30
C GLY A 102 11.68 -1.87 1.38
N TRP A 103 10.55 -1.21 1.16
CA TRP A 103 9.43 -1.18 2.09
C TRP A 103 8.12 -1.57 1.40
N VAL A 104 7.24 -2.24 2.15
CA VAL A 104 5.83 -2.39 1.79
C VAL A 104 5.07 -1.23 2.43
N VAL A 105 4.31 -0.50 1.62
CA VAL A 105 3.52 0.66 2.05
C VAL A 105 2.04 0.40 1.76
N CYS A 106 1.19 0.74 2.71
CA CYS A 106 -0.27 0.59 2.60
C CYS A 106 -1.00 1.66 3.43
N TYR A 107 -2.24 1.97 3.04
CA TYR A 107 -3.17 2.66 3.92
C TYR A 107 -3.71 1.68 4.95
N ILE A 108 -3.95 2.17 6.15
CA ILE A 108 -4.70 1.49 7.20
C ILE A 108 -5.86 2.39 7.62
N HIS A 109 -7.08 1.89 7.69
CA HIS A 109 -8.19 2.55 8.38
C HIS A 109 -8.44 1.86 9.72
N ASP A 110 -8.45 2.65 10.80
CA ASP A 110 -8.91 2.22 12.13
C ASP A 110 -10.41 2.56 12.25
N GLU A 111 -11.28 1.56 12.17
CA GLU A 111 -12.74 1.75 12.28
C GLU A 111 -13.16 2.30 13.65
N LYS A 112 -12.36 2.07 14.71
CA LYS A 112 -12.71 2.46 16.08
C LYS A 112 -12.46 3.95 16.35
N SER A 113 -11.36 4.51 15.83
CA SER A 113 -11.10 5.96 15.89
C SER A 113 -11.59 6.72 14.66
N ASN A 114 -11.93 6.02 13.58
CA ASN A 114 -12.20 6.52 12.24
C ASN A 114 -11.02 7.31 11.61
N VAL A 115 -9.79 7.03 12.05
CA VAL A 115 -8.55 7.64 11.53
C VAL A 115 -7.94 6.75 10.47
N SER A 116 -7.39 7.36 9.41
CA SER A 116 -6.51 6.65 8.47
C SER A 116 -5.04 6.89 8.81
N LYS A 117 -4.23 5.85 8.71
CA LYS A 117 -2.78 5.86 8.86
C LYS A 117 -2.14 5.33 7.57
N VAL A 118 -0.85 5.60 7.38
CA VAL A 118 0.01 4.91 6.42
C VAL A 118 1.01 4.09 7.22
N TYR A 119 1.09 2.79 6.94
CA TYR A 119 2.09 1.91 7.52
C TYR A 119 3.22 1.71 6.51
N ILE A 120 4.46 1.82 6.99
CA ILE A 120 5.68 1.49 6.23
C ILE A 120 6.32 0.30 6.93
N VAL A 121 6.45 -0.82 6.23
CA VAL A 121 6.99 -2.10 6.75
C VAL A 121 8.27 -2.43 5.99
N ASP A 122 9.36 -2.73 6.69
CA ASP A 122 10.60 -3.24 6.07
C ASP A 122 10.30 -4.60 5.41
N ALA A 123 10.52 -4.69 4.09
CA ALA A 123 10.15 -5.88 3.32
C ALA A 123 11.06 -7.09 3.61
N LYS A 124 12.28 -6.88 4.12
CA LYS A 124 13.18 -7.93 4.60
C LYS A 124 12.86 -8.35 6.05
N LYS A 125 12.18 -7.50 6.82
CA LYS A 125 11.70 -7.77 8.19
C LYS A 125 10.17 -7.76 8.30
N PHE A 126 9.49 -8.37 7.34
CA PHE A 126 8.03 -8.21 7.11
C PHE A 126 7.14 -8.50 8.34
N THR A 127 7.54 -9.42 9.20
CA THR A 127 6.83 -9.79 10.44
C THR A 127 7.16 -8.89 11.64
N GLU A 128 8.24 -8.11 11.61
CA GLU A 128 8.55 -7.11 12.65
C GLU A 128 7.59 -5.90 12.61
N PRO A 129 7.40 -5.15 13.71
CA PRO A 129 6.55 -3.95 13.72
C PRO A 129 6.89 -2.96 12.59
N PRO A 130 5.90 -2.21 12.05
CA PRO A 130 6.14 -1.23 10.98
C PRO A 130 7.25 -0.26 11.37
N VAL A 131 8.19 -0.01 10.46
CA VAL A 131 9.29 0.95 10.69
C VAL A 131 8.78 2.38 10.81
N ALA A 132 7.60 2.69 10.25
CA ALA A 132 6.88 3.93 10.49
C ALA A 132 5.35 3.72 10.49
N LYS A 133 4.66 4.56 11.28
CA LYS A 133 3.21 4.77 11.22
C LYS A 133 2.93 6.27 11.12
N ILE A 134 2.38 6.73 10.00
CA ILE A 134 2.08 8.15 9.76
C ILE A 134 0.58 8.37 9.82
N ILE A 135 0.10 9.28 10.68
CA ILE A 135 -1.32 9.61 10.78
C ILE A 135 -1.72 10.56 9.64
N LEU A 136 -2.82 10.26 8.93
CA LEU A 136 -3.35 11.11 7.87
C LEU A 136 -4.36 12.13 8.42
N PRO A 137 -4.38 13.37 7.90
CA PRO A 137 -5.28 14.43 8.39
C PRO A 137 -6.75 14.24 7.96
N GLN A 138 -7.05 13.25 7.12
CA GLN A 138 -8.39 12.90 6.62
C GLN A 138 -8.49 11.38 6.40
N ARG A 139 -9.72 10.83 6.44
CA ARG A 139 -9.97 9.42 6.11
C ARG A 139 -9.68 9.14 4.63
N VAL A 140 -8.92 8.09 4.36
CA VAL A 140 -8.85 7.42 3.05
C VAL A 140 -9.92 6.31 3.05
N PRO A 141 -10.86 6.29 2.09
CA PRO A 141 -11.88 5.24 2.04
C PRO A 141 -11.33 3.89 1.54
N ASP A 142 -12.14 2.86 1.73
CA ASP A 142 -11.81 1.45 1.52
C ASP A 142 -11.86 1.06 0.04
N GLY A 143 -11.14 0.00 -0.34
CA GLY A 143 -11.14 -0.53 -1.71
C GLY A 143 -10.44 0.34 -2.77
N PHE A 144 -9.82 1.46 -2.39
CA PHE A 144 -9.10 2.32 -3.33
C PHE A 144 -7.67 1.85 -3.60
N HIS A 145 -7.29 1.80 -4.88
CA HIS A 145 -5.91 1.63 -5.30
C HIS A 145 -5.11 2.91 -5.01
N GLY A 146 -4.06 2.79 -4.19
CA GLY A 146 -3.00 3.79 -4.13
C GLY A 146 -1.92 3.51 -5.17
N THR A 147 -1.25 4.56 -5.63
CA THR A 147 0.08 4.42 -6.24
C THR A 147 1.08 5.27 -5.46
N TYR A 148 2.28 4.73 -5.30
CA TYR A 148 3.39 5.41 -4.63
C TYR A 148 4.51 5.58 -5.64
N THR A 149 4.97 6.80 -5.81
CA THR A 149 6.11 7.11 -6.68
C THR A 149 7.22 7.67 -5.82
N LEU A 150 8.36 7.00 -5.83
CA LEU A 150 9.64 7.61 -5.45
C LEU A 150 10.05 8.60 -6.55
N THR A 151 9.50 9.81 -6.47
CA THR A 151 10.36 10.98 -6.72
C THR A 151 11.37 11.03 -5.60
N ASP A 152 12.61 11.42 -5.86
CA ASP A 152 13.65 11.16 -4.87
C ASP A 152 13.44 11.95 -3.54
N LYS A 153 12.74 13.10 -3.50
CA LYS A 153 12.51 13.92 -2.27
C LYS A 153 11.39 13.45 -1.36
N SER A 154 10.40 12.75 -1.90
CA SER A 154 9.15 12.56 -1.18
C SER A 154 8.50 11.24 -1.51
N LEU A 155 7.93 10.62 -0.48
CA LEU A 155 6.87 9.66 -0.72
C LEU A 155 5.66 10.43 -1.25
N LEU A 156 5.36 10.25 -2.54
CA LEU A 156 4.11 10.68 -3.11
C LEU A 156 3.08 9.58 -2.86
N ILE A 157 2.05 9.89 -2.06
CA ILE A 157 0.93 8.98 -1.77
C ILE A 157 -0.29 9.51 -2.51
N ALA A 158 -0.65 8.86 -3.61
CA ALA A 158 -1.80 9.23 -4.42
C ALA A 158 -3.02 8.34 -4.11
N THR A 159 -4.16 8.98 -3.84
CA THR A 159 -5.50 8.41 -4.02
C THR A 159 -6.18 9.09 -5.21
N THR A 160 -7.37 8.62 -5.60
CA THR A 160 -8.22 9.23 -6.63
C THR A 160 -8.58 10.69 -6.36
N ASP A 161 -8.69 11.07 -5.07
CA ASP A 161 -9.18 12.38 -4.62
C ASP A 161 -8.07 13.29 -4.07
N TYR A 162 -6.93 12.74 -3.66
CA TYR A 162 -5.88 13.46 -2.93
C TYR A 162 -4.48 12.98 -3.33
N LEU A 163 -3.55 13.94 -3.49
CA LEU A 163 -2.12 13.68 -3.50
C LEU A 163 -1.52 14.22 -2.19
N TYR A 164 -1.02 13.31 -1.36
CA TYR A 164 -0.25 13.66 -0.17
C TYR A 164 1.25 13.58 -0.51
N VAL A 165 2.00 14.59 -0.06
CA VAL A 165 3.45 14.71 -0.25
C VAL A 165 4.11 14.67 1.12
N PHE A 166 5.00 13.70 1.33
CA PHE A 166 5.78 13.56 2.57
C PHE A 166 7.23 13.89 2.25
N ASP A 167 7.63 15.12 2.54
CA ASP A 167 9.02 15.61 2.43
C ASP A 167 9.61 15.71 3.85
N THR A 168 10.84 15.24 4.03
CA THR A 168 11.58 15.26 5.30
C THR A 168 12.49 16.47 5.45
N ALA A 169 12.64 17.30 4.41
CA ALA A 169 13.52 18.45 4.43
C ALA A 169 12.90 19.67 5.12
N GLU A 170 13.47 20.07 6.26
CA GLU A 170 13.50 21.49 6.59
C GLU A 170 14.23 22.24 5.46
N HIS A 171 13.54 23.00 4.61
CA HIS A 171 13.88 24.39 4.24
C HIS A 171 12.98 25.00 3.13
N ARG A 172 12.30 26.10 3.49
CA ARG A 172 11.73 27.17 2.64
C ARG A 172 10.53 26.85 1.71
N ASN A 173 9.61 27.82 1.67
CA ASN A 173 8.48 27.84 0.75
C ASN A 173 8.93 28.33 -0.64
N ASP A 174 8.82 27.50 -1.68
CA ASP A 174 8.81 27.95 -3.07
C ASP A 174 7.68 27.25 -3.83
N LEU A 175 6.61 28.01 -4.14
CA LEU A 175 5.41 27.54 -4.81
C LEU A 175 5.59 27.58 -6.32
N VAL A 176 5.89 26.43 -6.94
CA VAL A 176 6.02 26.29 -8.41
C VAL A 176 4.88 25.44 -8.97
N TYR A 177 3.81 26.11 -9.40
CA TYR A 177 2.69 25.48 -10.12
C TYR A 177 2.95 25.51 -11.64
N GLN A 178 2.88 24.37 -12.31
CA GLN A 178 2.49 24.32 -13.72
C GLN A 178 1.83 22.98 -14.11
N ARG A 179 0.57 23.05 -14.54
CA ARG A 179 0.01 22.12 -15.53
C ARG A 179 0.63 22.46 -16.91
N PRO A 180 0.78 21.52 -17.86
CA PRO A 180 -0.11 20.37 -18.06
C PRO A 180 0.53 18.98 -18.33
N LEU A 181 -0.27 17.92 -18.11
CA LEU A 181 -0.18 16.62 -18.81
C LEU A 181 1.16 15.83 -18.75
N LEU A 182 1.96 15.89 -17.68
CA LEU A 182 3.31 15.30 -17.69
C LEU A 182 3.69 14.43 -16.47
N TYR A 183 4.50 13.40 -16.75
CA TYR A 183 5.38 12.70 -15.81
C TYR A 183 6.61 13.60 -15.48
N SER A 184 6.73 14.14 -14.26
CA SER A 184 7.92 14.85 -13.72
C SER A 184 7.64 15.43 -12.32
N LEU A 185 8.54 15.55 -11.31
CA LEU A 185 9.88 15.00 -10.91
C LEU A 185 10.28 15.63 -9.53
N LEU A 186 11.24 15.09 -8.73
CA LEU A 186 12.21 15.77 -7.78
C LEU A 186 12.67 15.00 -6.49
N SER A 187 13.99 14.82 -6.25
CA SER A 187 14.85 15.35 -5.12
C SER A 187 15.83 14.37 -4.38
N ALA A 188 15.58 14.04 -3.09
CA ALA A 188 16.26 13.09 -2.13
C ALA A 188 15.62 13.22 -0.69
N ASN A 189 15.35 12.25 0.22
CA ASN A 189 15.54 10.78 0.35
C ASN A 189 14.58 10.10 1.44
N MET A 190 14.46 8.75 1.52
CA MET A 190 13.58 7.96 2.45
C MET A 190 14.17 7.56 3.82
N ASP A 191 15.45 7.19 3.90
CA ASP A 191 16.05 6.59 5.12
C ASP A 191 16.00 7.52 6.35
N ALA A 192 15.80 8.82 6.12
CA ALA A 192 15.59 9.83 7.16
C ALA A 192 14.38 9.53 8.07
N ILE A 193 13.30 8.96 7.54
CA ILE A 193 12.14 8.54 8.35
C ILE A 193 12.54 7.38 9.28
N GLU A 194 13.33 6.42 8.76
CA GLU A 194 13.84 5.29 9.54
C GLU A 194 14.80 5.77 10.65
N GLU A 195 15.63 6.80 10.37
CA GLU A 195 16.57 7.40 11.34
C GLU A 195 15.87 8.28 12.40
N GLU A 196 14.84 9.05 12.04
CA GLU A 196 14.04 9.84 12.99
C GLU A 196 13.25 8.93 13.93
N ASN A 197 12.72 7.81 13.43
CA ASN A 197 12.03 6.81 14.23
C ASN A 197 12.95 6.03 15.18
N GLN A 198 14.26 5.94 14.90
CA GLN A 198 15.25 5.40 15.85
C GLN A 198 15.64 6.40 16.95
N LYS A 199 15.45 7.72 16.72
CA LYS A 199 15.71 8.78 17.71
C LYS A 199 14.49 9.08 18.58
N SER A 200 13.28 8.87 18.06
CA SER A 200 12.02 9.08 18.76
C SER A 200 11.64 7.89 19.63
N SER A 201 11.26 8.14 20.90
CA SER A 201 10.61 7.13 21.74
C SER A 201 9.11 6.98 21.44
N LEU A 202 8.55 7.77 20.52
CA LEU A 202 7.16 7.75 20.09
C LEU A 202 7.06 7.06 18.71
N LYS A 203 6.27 5.99 18.64
CA LYS A 203 6.13 5.15 17.42
C LYS A 203 4.97 5.53 16.49
N GLU A 204 4.25 6.60 16.81
CA GLU A 204 3.22 7.20 15.95
C GLU A 204 3.47 8.71 15.91
N PHE A 205 3.39 9.31 14.73
CA PHE A 205 3.66 10.74 14.52
C PHE A 205 2.42 11.43 13.96
N GLU A 206 1.90 12.40 14.72
CA GLU A 206 1.15 13.52 14.17
C GLU A 206 2.18 14.49 13.58
N SER A 207 2.30 14.56 12.24
CA SER A 207 3.40 15.33 11.64
C SER A 207 3.21 16.85 11.83
N PRO A 208 4.28 17.64 12.06
CA PRO A 208 4.14 19.03 12.49
C PRO A 208 3.51 19.97 11.44
N ARG A 209 3.71 19.71 10.14
CA ARG A 209 3.23 20.56 9.04
C ARG A 209 3.03 19.77 7.73
N PHE A 210 1.78 19.53 7.36
CA PHE A 210 1.42 19.04 6.03
C PHE A 210 0.92 20.17 5.12
N THR A 211 1.29 20.13 3.83
CA THR A 211 0.62 20.91 2.78
C THR A 211 -0.27 19.98 1.96
N LEU A 212 -1.60 20.09 2.14
CA LEU A 212 -2.56 19.44 1.26
C LEU A 212 -2.52 20.13 -0.11
N MET A 213 -1.75 19.59 -1.05
CA MET A 213 -1.45 20.27 -2.32
C MET A 213 -2.70 20.50 -3.19
N HIS A 214 -3.65 19.56 -3.22
CA HIS A 214 -4.98 19.79 -3.80
C HIS A 214 -5.99 18.70 -3.43
N LYS A 215 -7.28 19.07 -3.42
CA LYS A 215 -8.37 18.12 -3.70
C LYS A 215 -8.53 17.97 -5.21
N ILE A 216 -8.56 16.74 -5.70
CA ILE A 216 -8.84 16.41 -7.10
C ILE A 216 -10.36 16.45 -7.30
N VAL A 217 -10.89 17.63 -7.66
CA VAL A 217 -12.33 17.76 -7.98
C VAL A 217 -12.61 17.18 -9.35
N GLY A 218 -12.84 15.87 -9.38
CA GLY A 218 -13.28 15.13 -10.57
C GLY A 218 -14.74 15.45 -10.93
N ASN A 219 -14.97 16.55 -11.64
CA ASN A 219 -16.25 16.83 -12.32
C ASN A 219 -16.47 15.80 -13.46
N GLY A 220 -16.85 14.56 -13.12
CA GLY A 220 -16.92 13.47 -14.10
C GLY A 220 -17.59 12.16 -13.69
N PHE A 221 -17.79 11.88 -12.40
CA PHE A 221 -18.52 10.67 -11.96
C PHE A 221 -19.70 11.02 -11.05
N LYS A 222 -20.91 10.68 -11.52
CA LYS A 222 -22.09 10.52 -10.64
C LYS A 222 -21.94 9.20 -9.88
N SER A 223 -22.31 9.18 -8.61
CA SER A 223 -22.38 7.94 -7.84
C SER A 223 -23.46 7.00 -8.40
N ASN A 224 -23.19 5.69 -8.47
CA ASN A 224 -24.13 4.67 -8.94
C ASN A 224 -25.25 4.35 -7.92
N SER A 225 -25.69 5.35 -7.15
CA SER A 225 -26.63 5.24 -6.04
C SER A 225 -28.12 5.40 -6.43
N GLU A 226 -28.44 5.61 -7.71
CA GLU A 226 -29.83 5.86 -8.18
C GLU A 226 -30.46 4.70 -9.00
N ILE A 227 -29.73 3.62 -9.29
CA ILE A 227 -30.21 2.57 -10.23
C ILE A 227 -31.30 1.65 -9.63
N PHE A 228 -31.42 1.57 -8.30
CA PHE A 228 -32.34 0.64 -7.63
C PHE A 228 -33.57 1.31 -6.99
N ARG A 229 -34.39 2.05 -7.77
CA ARG A 229 -35.78 2.43 -7.39
C ARG A 229 -36.60 3.03 -8.56
N ARG A 230 -37.19 2.19 -9.43
CA ARG A 230 -38.50 2.42 -10.12
C ARG A 230 -38.89 1.32 -11.14
N THR A 231 -39.51 0.25 -10.65
CA THR A 231 -40.34 -0.67 -11.46
C THR A 231 -41.56 -1.14 -10.64
N CYS A 232 -42.44 -0.20 -10.30
CA CYS A 232 -43.78 -0.47 -9.76
C CYS A 232 -44.73 0.70 -10.11
N ASN A 233 -45.41 0.56 -11.24
CA ASN A 233 -46.76 1.03 -11.57
C ASN A 233 -47.15 0.35 -12.89
#